data_AF-A0A9Q4PXX9-F1
#
_entry.id   AF-A0A9Q4PXX9-F1
#
_cell.length_a   1.000
_cell.length_b   1.000
_cell.length_c   1.000
_cell.angle_alpha   90.00
_cell.angle_beta   90.00
_cell.angle_gamma   90.00
#
_symmetry.space_group_name_H-M   'P 1'
#
loop_
_entity.id
_entity.type
_entity.pdbx_description
1 polymer ?
#
loop_
_entity_poly.entity_id
_entity_poly.type
_entity_poly.pdbx_seq_one_letter_code
_entity_poly.pdbx_strand_id
1 'polypeptide(L)'
;MKRIIFISLMALCFTGCAKFNPQYFNSTIERQTQSINFNILADDMVDFISINFLANTTTFYIHTDDLDKNFYDYLTNKLRNKGYAISDNSSIKGLTFLSYNIFEQDNKIYLSYNLDEKKVSRAYEIIDNKPVPIGNITTFNFNN
;
A
#
# COMPACT_ATOMS: atom_id res chain seq x y z
N MET A 1 31.37 -41.13 -75.71
CA MET A 1 32.20 -41.48 -74.53
C MET A 1 32.29 -40.28 -73.61
N LYS A 2 32.20 -40.48 -72.28
CA LYS A 2 32.27 -39.50 -71.16
C LYS A 2 30.99 -38.64 -71.03
N ARG A 3 30.01 -38.85 -70.14
CA ARG A 3 29.92 -39.22 -68.71
C ARG A 3 30.55 -38.18 -67.75
N ILE A 4 29.66 -37.58 -66.94
CA ILE A 4 29.88 -36.95 -65.62
C ILE A 4 30.43 -35.50 -65.76
N ILE A 5 29.79 -34.46 -65.23
CA ILE A 5 29.68 -34.03 -63.81
C ILE A 5 28.46 -33.07 -63.77
N PHE A 6 27.28 -33.39 -63.24
CA PHE A 6 26.87 -33.53 -61.82
C PHE A 6 27.23 -32.32 -60.92
N ILE A 7 26.20 -31.58 -60.52
CA ILE A 7 26.13 -30.62 -59.39
C ILE A 7 26.76 -29.26 -59.64
N SER A 8 25.92 -28.28 -59.98
CA SER A 8 26.04 -26.90 -59.51
C SER A 8 24.84 -26.09 -60.04
N LEU A 9 23.69 -26.19 -59.39
CA LEU A 9 22.70 -25.11 -59.31
C LEU A 9 21.56 -25.46 -58.35
N MET A 10 21.92 -25.90 -57.13
CA MET A 10 20.97 -25.93 -56.04
C MET A 10 21.51 -25.06 -54.92
N ALA A 11 20.65 -24.15 -54.47
CA ALA A 11 20.82 -23.25 -53.33
C ALA A 11 21.90 -22.16 -53.48
N LEU A 12 21.48 -20.98 -53.93
CA LEU A 12 21.95 -19.68 -53.39
C LEU A 12 21.03 -18.54 -53.87
N CYS A 13 19.72 -18.69 -53.65
CA CYS A 13 18.78 -17.57 -53.64
C CYS A 13 17.92 -17.65 -52.36
N PHE A 14 18.58 -17.59 -51.21
CA PHE A 14 17.97 -17.18 -49.95
C PHE A 14 18.80 -16.05 -49.35
N THR A 15 18.95 -14.97 -50.11
CA THR A 15 19.44 -13.69 -49.59
C THR A 15 18.27 -12.93 -48.98
N GLY A 16 18.32 -12.73 -47.66
CA GLY A 16 17.61 -11.68 -46.90
C GLY A 16 16.08 -11.80 -46.88
N CYS A 17 15.39 -12.02 -45.77
CA CYS A 17 15.54 -11.32 -44.50
C CYS A 17 15.27 -12.31 -43.36
N ALA A 18 16.32 -12.89 -42.78
CA ALA A 18 16.19 -13.31 -41.39
C ALA A 18 15.94 -12.01 -40.60
N LYS A 19 14.73 -11.85 -40.05
CA LYS A 19 14.46 -10.88 -38.99
C LYS A 19 15.27 -11.31 -37.77
N PHE A 20 16.58 -11.04 -37.80
CA PHE A 20 17.39 -10.97 -36.61
C PHE A 20 16.86 -9.76 -35.85
N ASN A 21 16.00 -10.01 -34.87
CA ASN A 21 15.77 -9.07 -33.79
C ASN A 21 16.79 -9.45 -32.72
N PRO A 22 17.98 -8.80 -32.66
CA PRO A 22 18.92 -9.12 -31.61
C PRO A 22 18.30 -8.62 -30.30
N GLN A 23 17.67 -9.51 -29.54
CA GLN A 23 17.31 -9.30 -28.14
C GLN A 23 18.57 -9.35 -27.26
N TYR A 24 19.59 -8.59 -27.64
CA TYR A 24 20.75 -8.35 -26.81
C TYR A 24 20.53 -6.99 -26.16
N PHE A 25 20.07 -7.02 -24.91
CA PHE A 25 19.71 -5.87 -24.05
C PHE A 25 18.29 -5.29 -24.23
N ASN A 26 17.26 -6.13 -24.13
CA ASN A 26 16.03 -5.67 -23.47
C ASN A 26 16.15 -5.96 -21.98
N SER A 27 16.98 -5.20 -21.26
CA SER A 27 16.70 -5.02 -19.84
C SER A 27 15.48 -4.10 -19.78
N THR A 28 14.28 -4.67 -19.89
CA THR A 28 13.15 -4.08 -19.18
C THR A 28 13.56 -4.15 -17.73
N ILE A 29 14.16 -3.06 -17.24
CA ILE A 29 14.09 -2.75 -15.82
C ILE A 29 12.60 -2.59 -15.60
N GLU A 30 11.93 -3.69 -15.26
CA GLU A 30 10.70 -3.61 -14.49
C GLU A 30 11.11 -2.75 -13.31
N ARG A 31 10.74 -1.47 -13.38
CA ARG A 31 10.82 -0.57 -12.25
C ARG A 31 9.99 -1.30 -11.22
N GLN A 32 10.65 -2.02 -10.30
CA GLN A 32 10.00 -2.54 -9.13
C GLN A 32 9.46 -1.29 -8.45
N THR A 33 8.19 -0.96 -8.73
CA THR A 33 7.42 -0.03 -7.95
C THR A 33 7.41 -0.69 -6.59
N GLN A 34 8.38 -0.30 -5.74
CA GLN A 34 8.37 -0.69 -4.35
C GLN A 34 6.98 -0.32 -3.83
N SER A 35 6.25 -1.27 -3.26
CA SER A 35 4.95 -0.96 -2.68
C SER A 35 5.17 0.10 -1.60
N ILE A 36 4.37 1.16 -1.65
CA ILE A 36 4.40 2.21 -0.63
C ILE A 36 4.16 1.56 0.74
N ASN A 37 5.01 1.86 1.72
CA ASN A 37 4.89 1.29 3.06
C ASN A 37 3.89 2.11 3.89
N PHE A 38 2.68 1.59 4.05
CA PHE A 38 1.62 2.24 4.84
C PHE A 38 1.77 2.07 6.36
N ASN A 39 2.74 1.30 6.86
CA ASN A 39 2.91 1.07 8.30
C ASN A 39 3.12 2.38 9.09
N ILE A 40 3.74 3.39 8.47
CA ILE A 40 3.95 4.70 9.09
C ILE A 40 2.62 5.41 9.39
N LEU A 41 1.57 5.22 8.58
CA LEU A 41 0.23 5.76 8.83
C LEU A 41 -0.37 5.11 10.08
N ALA A 42 -0.25 3.78 10.21
CA ALA A 42 -0.75 3.06 11.38
C ALA A 42 0.02 3.44 12.64
N ASP A 43 1.34 3.60 12.56
CA ASP A 43 2.16 4.05 13.69
C ASP A 43 1.73 5.45 14.16
N ASP A 44 1.53 6.38 13.23
CA ASP A 44 1.02 7.72 13.52
C ASP A 44 -0.38 7.72 14.16
N MET A 45 -1.30 6.87 13.66
CA MET A 45 -2.64 6.71 14.25
C MET A 45 -2.54 6.25 15.70
N VAL A 46 -1.71 5.24 15.96
CA VAL A 46 -1.56 4.64 17.29
C VAL A 46 -0.91 5.61 18.27
N ASP A 47 0.06 6.40 17.83
CA ASP A 47 0.68 7.41 18.69
C ASP A 47 -0.31 8.53 19.02
N PHE A 48 -1.12 8.98 18.06
CA PHE A 48 -2.21 9.90 18.35
C PHE A 48 -3.22 9.32 19.33
N ILE A 49 -3.65 8.07 19.13
CA ILE A 49 -4.56 7.36 20.04
C ILE A 49 -3.97 7.27 21.44
N SER A 50 -2.69 6.94 21.55
CA SER A 50 -1.96 6.79 22.82
C SER A 50 -1.94 8.05 23.68
N ILE A 51 -1.97 9.21 23.05
CA ILE A 51 -2.01 10.51 23.72
C ILE A 51 -3.43 10.84 24.24
N ASN A 52 -4.47 10.31 23.59
CA ASN A 52 -5.85 10.71 23.84
C ASN A 52 -6.68 9.65 24.59
N PHE A 53 -6.26 8.38 24.59
CA PHE A 53 -7.01 7.25 25.15
C PHE A 53 -6.12 6.37 26.03
N LEU A 54 -6.60 6.04 27.24
CA LEU A 54 -5.86 5.19 28.17
C LEU A 54 -6.08 3.70 27.86
N ALA A 55 -4.98 2.96 27.66
CA ALA A 55 -5.01 1.56 27.24
C ALA A 55 -5.80 0.64 28.19
N ASN A 56 -5.71 0.86 29.51
CA ASN A 56 -6.38 0.02 30.51
C ASN A 56 -7.90 0.17 30.57
N THR A 57 -8.47 1.21 29.95
CA THR A 57 -9.91 1.49 29.96
C THR A 57 -10.54 1.49 28.57
N THR A 58 -9.74 1.36 27.51
CA THR A 58 -10.21 1.49 26.13
C THR A 58 -10.20 0.13 25.43
N THR A 59 -11.38 -0.29 24.97
CA THR A 59 -11.55 -1.43 24.06
C THR A 59 -11.99 -0.92 22.71
N PHE A 60 -11.20 -1.15 21.67
CA PHE A 60 -11.54 -0.74 20.32
C PHE A 60 -12.45 -1.75 19.63
N TYR A 61 -13.45 -1.23 18.92
CA TYR A 61 -14.10 -1.94 17.83
C TYR A 61 -13.74 -1.22 16.53
N ILE A 62 -13.02 -1.93 15.66
CA ILE A 62 -12.50 -1.35 14.41
C ILE A 62 -13.40 -1.78 13.26
N HIS A 63 -14.08 -0.82 12.65
CA HIS A 63 -14.93 -1.03 11.49
C HIS A 63 -14.47 -0.12 10.36
N THR A 64 -13.94 -0.71 9.30
CA THR A 64 -13.45 -0.01 8.13
C THR A 64 -13.97 -0.68 6.87
N ASP A 65 -14.20 0.11 5.83
CA ASP A 65 -14.54 -0.39 4.49
C ASP A 65 -13.27 -0.78 3.70
N ASP A 66 -12.08 -0.54 4.28
CA ASP A 66 -10.81 -0.87 3.64
C ASP A 66 -10.61 -2.38 3.51
N LEU A 67 -10.27 -2.82 2.30
CA LEU A 67 -10.04 -4.22 1.95
C LEU A 67 -8.60 -4.66 2.25
N ASP A 68 -7.69 -3.74 2.60
CA ASP A 68 -6.31 -4.09 2.93
C ASP A 68 -6.19 -4.71 4.32
N LYS A 69 -6.30 -6.04 4.35
CA LYS A 69 -6.10 -6.86 5.54
C LYS A 69 -4.72 -6.66 6.19
N ASN A 70 -3.67 -6.38 5.41
CA ASN A 70 -2.32 -6.23 5.96
C ASN A 70 -2.23 -4.98 6.83
N PHE A 71 -2.79 -3.87 6.37
CA PHE A 71 -2.85 -2.64 7.16
C PHE A 71 -3.67 -2.84 8.44
N TYR A 72 -4.84 -3.47 8.33
CA TYR A 72 -5.69 -3.78 9.47
C TYR A 72 -4.96 -4.66 10.52
N ASP A 73 -4.32 -5.74 10.08
CA ASP A 73 -3.57 -6.64 10.94
C ASP A 73 -2.38 -5.92 11.62
N TYR A 74 -1.68 -5.05 10.88
CA TYR A 74 -0.58 -4.27 11.44
C TYR A 74 -1.08 -3.27 12.50
N LEU A 75 -2.14 -2.51 12.21
CA LEU A 75 -2.75 -1.55 13.12
C LEU A 75 -3.25 -2.23 14.39
N THR A 76 -4.01 -3.31 14.27
CA THR A 76 -4.55 -4.05 15.42
C THR A 76 -3.44 -4.62 16.30
N ASN A 77 -2.37 -5.16 15.70
CA ASN A 77 -1.22 -5.63 16.46
C ASN A 77 -0.49 -4.50 17.17
N LYS A 78 -0.34 -3.33 16.54
CA LYS A 78 0.27 -2.15 17.18
C LYS A 78 -0.53 -1.65 18.36
N LEU A 79 -1.87 -1.58 18.24
CA LEU A 79 -2.76 -1.24 19.34
C LEU A 79 -2.65 -2.24 20.49
N ARG A 80 -2.69 -3.55 20.21
CA ARG A 80 -2.50 -4.60 21.23
C ARG A 80 -1.15 -4.48 21.93
N ASN A 81 -0.08 -4.19 21.19
CA ASN A 81 1.26 -3.99 21.75
C ASN A 81 1.35 -2.75 22.66
N LYS A 82 0.49 -1.74 22.46
CA LYS A 82 0.33 -0.60 23.38
C LYS A 82 -0.61 -0.88 24.56
N GLY A 83 -1.18 -2.08 24.63
CA GLY A 83 -2.03 -2.54 25.74
C GLY A 83 -3.53 -2.36 25.52
N TYR A 84 -3.97 -1.95 24.33
CA TYR A 84 -5.40 -1.81 24.03
C TYR A 84 -6.07 -3.17 23.79
N ALA A 85 -7.30 -3.31 24.27
CA ALA A 85 -8.15 -4.43 23.88
C ALA A 85 -8.81 -4.15 22.52
N ILE A 86 -9.05 -5.20 21.74
CA ILE A 86 -9.77 -5.13 20.46
C ILE A 86 -10.89 -6.16 20.49
N SER A 87 -12.11 -5.73 20.19
CA SER A 87 -13.31 -6.56 20.10
C SER A 87 -13.78 -6.64 18.66
N ASP A 88 -14.18 -7.84 18.24
CA ASP A 88 -14.86 -8.06 16.95
C ASP A 88 -16.40 -8.03 17.11
N ASN A 89 -16.91 -7.91 18.34
CA ASN A 89 -18.33 -7.85 18.65
C ASN A 89 -18.74 -6.40 18.96
N SER A 90 -19.54 -5.80 18.07
CA SER A 90 -20.06 -4.43 18.20
C SER A 90 -21.14 -4.25 19.27
N SER A 91 -21.69 -5.34 19.81
CA SER A 91 -22.78 -5.29 20.80
C SER A 91 -22.30 -5.14 22.24
N ILE A 92 -20.98 -5.17 22.48
CA ILE A 92 -20.41 -4.97 23.81
C ILE A 92 -20.53 -3.50 24.22
N LYS A 93 -20.84 -3.24 25.49
CA LYS A 93 -20.91 -1.87 26.02
C LYS A 93 -19.52 -1.31 26.29
N GLY A 94 -19.35 0.00 26.12
CA GLY A 94 -18.09 0.68 26.43
C GLY A 94 -17.00 0.49 25.36
N LEU A 95 -17.39 0.23 24.12
CA LEU A 95 -16.46 0.19 22.98
C LEU A 95 -16.15 1.61 22.52
N THR A 96 -14.90 1.83 22.15
CA THR A 96 -14.47 2.97 21.34
C THR A 96 -14.48 2.55 19.88
N PHE A 97 -15.28 3.22 19.08
CA PHE A 97 -15.43 2.95 17.65
C PHE A 97 -14.30 3.64 16.88
N LEU A 98 -13.56 2.84 16.13
CA LEU A 98 -12.52 3.31 15.21
C LEU A 98 -12.91 2.92 13.78
N SER A 99 -12.99 3.91 12.90
CA SER A 99 -13.06 3.71 11.44
C SER A 99 -11.96 4.52 10.78
N TYR A 100 -11.44 4.06 9.65
CA TYR A 100 -10.43 4.80 8.91
C TYR A 100 -10.64 4.66 7.40
N ASN A 101 -10.11 5.63 6.67
CA ASN A 101 -10.07 5.65 5.21
C ASN A 101 -8.70 6.18 4.79
N ILE A 102 -8.08 5.48 3.84
CA ILE A 102 -6.79 5.84 3.24
C ILE A 102 -7.05 6.06 1.75
N PHE A 103 -6.69 7.22 1.24
CA PHE A 103 -6.80 7.50 -0.18
C PHE A 103 -5.55 8.19 -0.72
N GLU A 104 -5.21 7.88 -1.96
CA GLU A 104 -4.07 8.46 -2.66
C GLU A 104 -4.54 9.45 -3.72
N GLN A 105 -3.92 10.63 -3.78
CA GLN A 105 -4.20 11.63 -4.79
C GLN A 105 -2.96 12.53 -5.00
N ASP A 106 -2.59 12.82 -6.24
CA ASP A 106 -1.54 13.79 -6.60
C ASP A 106 -0.19 13.58 -5.86
N ASN A 107 0.29 12.33 -5.81
CA ASN A 107 1.51 11.90 -5.10
C ASN A 107 1.47 12.14 -3.57
N LYS A 108 0.27 12.23 -3.02
CA LYS A 108 0.00 12.35 -1.59
C LYS A 108 -0.90 11.22 -1.12
N ILE A 109 -0.77 10.89 0.15
CA ILE A 109 -1.63 9.95 0.85
C ILE A 109 -2.37 10.72 1.92
N TYR A 110 -3.66 10.46 2.02
CA TYR A 110 -4.54 11.10 2.97
C TYR A 110 -5.15 10.03 3.85
N LEU A 111 -4.91 10.17 5.15
CA LEU A 111 -5.46 9.32 6.19
C LEU A 111 -6.52 10.10 6.93
N SER A 112 -7.74 9.56 6.98
CA SER A 112 -8.80 10.08 7.83
C SER A 112 -9.34 8.96 8.70
N TYR A 113 -9.52 9.21 10.00
CA TYR A 113 -10.09 8.24 10.92
C TYR A 113 -11.03 8.91 11.92
N ASN A 114 -12.07 8.17 12.30
CA ASN A 114 -13.02 8.59 13.32
C ASN A 114 -12.80 7.78 14.60
N LEU A 115 -12.79 8.46 15.73
CA LEU A 115 -12.70 7.90 17.08
C LEU A 115 -13.85 8.46 17.91
N ASP A 116 -14.88 7.67 18.23
CA ASP A 116 -16.05 8.10 19.02
C ASP A 116 -16.50 9.54 18.69
N GLU A 117 -16.87 9.78 17.42
CA GLU A 117 -17.34 11.08 16.91
C GLU A 117 -16.28 12.20 16.80
N LYS A 118 -15.01 11.89 17.00
CA LYS A 118 -13.90 12.79 16.64
C LYS A 118 -13.31 12.35 15.32
N LYS A 119 -13.40 13.21 14.31
CA LYS A 119 -12.72 13.00 13.03
C LYS A 119 -11.31 13.57 13.09
N VAL A 120 -10.35 12.74 12.72
CA VAL A 120 -8.93 13.10 12.65
C VAL A 120 -8.47 12.91 11.21
N SER A 121 -7.69 13.86 10.70
CA SER A 121 -7.14 13.76 9.34
C SER A 121 -5.68 14.18 9.30
N ARG A 122 -4.89 13.45 8.54
CA ARG A 122 -3.46 13.69 8.31
C ARG A 122 -3.12 13.43 6.85
N ALA A 123 -2.24 14.25 6.29
CA ALA A 123 -1.75 14.11 4.93
C ALA A 123 -0.27 13.74 4.94
N TYR A 124 0.15 13.05 3.89
CA TYR A 124 1.51 12.57 3.67
C TYR A 124 1.93 12.86 2.23
N GLU A 125 3.18 13.22 2.02
CA GLU A 125 3.81 13.27 0.70
C GLU A 125 4.68 12.02 0.51
N ILE A 126 4.71 11.48 -0.71
CA ILE A 126 5.54 10.30 -1.02
C ILE A 126 6.93 10.79 -1.44
N ILE A 127 7.92 10.59 -0.56
CA ILE A 127 9.33 10.93 -0.77
C ILE A 127 10.13 9.63 -0.65
N ASP A 128 10.93 9.29 -1.67
CA ASP A 128 11.71 8.05 -1.72
C ASP A 128 10.89 6.79 -1.39
N ASN A 129 9.67 6.73 -1.96
CA ASN A 129 8.71 5.63 -1.77
C ASN A 129 8.25 5.42 -0.32
N LYS A 130 8.35 6.46 0.51
CA LYS A 130 7.90 6.47 1.90
C LYS A 130 6.92 7.62 2.13
N PRO A 131 5.79 7.38 2.84
CA PRO A 131 4.92 8.46 3.27
C PRO A 131 5.63 9.31 4.32
N VAL A 132 5.78 10.60 4.06
CA VAL A 132 6.32 11.60 5.00
C VAL A 132 5.19 12.55 5.39
N PRO A 133 4.88 12.73 6.68
CA PRO A 133 3.76 13.56 7.09
C PRO A 133 3.97 15.02 6.68
N ILE A 134 2.92 15.63 6.13
CA ILE A 134 2.91 17.04 5.74
C ILE A 134 1.88 17.81 6.58
N GLY A 135 2.33 18.91 7.17
CA GLY A 135 1.50 19.72 8.06
C GLY A 135 1.17 19.04 9.39
N ASN A 136 0.19 19.60 10.09
CA ASN A 136 -0.26 19.12 11.40
C ASN A 136 -1.45 18.18 11.27
N ILE A 137 -1.64 17.33 12.28
CA ILE A 137 -2.87 16.56 12.46
C ILE A 137 -4.04 17.54 12.65
N THR A 138 -5.09 17.35 11.87
CA THR A 138 -6.33 18.13 12.00
C THR A 138 -7.38 17.30 12.74
N THR A 139 -8.06 17.91 13.71
CA THR A 139 -9.11 17.25 14.49
C THR A 139 -10.39 18.07 14.41
N PHE A 140 -11.49 17.44 14.04
CA PHE A 140 -12.83 18.00 14.05
C PHE A 140 -13.67 17.24 15.06
N ASN A 141 -14.36 17.97 15.92
CA ASN A 141 -15.25 17.40 16.92
C ASN A 141 -16.70 17.65 16.46
N PHE A 142 -17.53 16.60 16.38
CA PHE A 142 -18.93 16.75 15.95
C PHE A 142 -19.87 17.23 17.08
N ASN A 143 -19.36 17.36 18.31
CA ASN A 143 -20.13 17.72 19.51
C ASN A 143 -20.26 19.23 19.76
N ASN A 144 -20.49 20.04 18.71
CA ASN A 144 -20.85 21.46 18.83
C ASN A 144 -22.33 21.69 18.52
#